data_AF-A0A1M3B7G2-F1
#
_entry.id   AF-A0A1M3B7G2-F1
#
_cell.length_a   1.000
_cell.length_b   1.000
_cell.length_c   1.000
_cell.angle_alpha   90.00
_cell.angle_beta   90.00
_cell.angle_gamma   90.00
#
_symmetry.space_group_name_H-M   'P 1'
#
loop_
_entity.id
_entity.type
_entity.pdbx_description
1 polymer ?
#
loop_
_entity_poly.entity_id
_entity_poly.type
_entity_poly.pdbx_seq_one_letter_code
_entity_poly.pdbx_strand_id
1 'polypeptide(L)'
;MASASIVQEEQQGSQVLRELERGKLQCKDAGAAEFETVGEYVMGRMLGSASAHEAMNQVMSRMMGPRNEPLMHEVMGRRFAGCAGGHLPSGFGRMMGAFNAMGMMGGGVRQGEGEGPYGTSGSMMDGRSLQSSAGDDDFNGPSAVAMIGMMAVLIGAVALAIFWFTRRQPRSPMDVLEQRYARGELSAEEYQQRQHLLGGSSR
;
A
#
# COMPACT_ATOMS: atom_id res chain seq x y z
N MET A 1 14.68 0.74 13.82
CA MET A 1 14.01 -0.57 14.00
C MET A 1 12.73 -0.25 14.74
N ALA A 2 11.57 -0.68 14.24
CA ALA A 2 10.31 -0.48 14.97
C ALA A 2 10.35 -1.24 16.29
N SER A 3 9.77 -0.69 17.35
CA SER A 3 9.58 -1.42 18.60
C SER A 3 8.70 -2.66 18.39
N ALA A 4 8.98 -3.72 19.15
CA ALA A 4 8.19 -4.96 19.12
C ALA A 4 6.72 -4.72 19.52
N SER A 5 6.45 -3.66 20.29
CA SER A 5 5.10 -3.21 20.66
C SER A 5 4.31 -2.71 19.46
N ILE A 6 4.88 -1.85 18.60
CA ILE A 6 4.19 -1.32 17.41
C ILE A 6 3.76 -2.43 16.46
N VAL A 7 4.66 -3.40 16.20
CA VAL A 7 4.33 -4.54 15.32
C VAL A 7 3.20 -5.39 15.91
N GLN A 8 3.19 -5.57 17.23
CA GLN A 8 2.13 -6.31 17.91
C GLN A 8 0.80 -5.55 17.90
N GLU A 9 0.82 -4.24 18.12
CA GLU A 9 -0.33 -3.35 18.08
C GLU A 9 -0.97 -3.31 16.67
N GLU A 10 -0.16 -3.19 15.61
CA GLU A 10 -0.64 -3.27 14.22
C GLU A 10 -1.27 -4.64 13.91
N GLN A 11 -0.69 -5.73 14.42
CA GLN A 11 -1.26 -7.07 14.23
C GLN A 11 -2.60 -7.22 14.94
N GLN A 12 -2.72 -6.72 16.18
CA GLN A 12 -3.97 -6.72 16.95
C GLN A 12 -5.03 -5.86 16.26
N GLY A 13 -4.69 -4.66 15.83
CA GLY A 13 -5.57 -3.78 15.06
C GLY A 13 -6.12 -4.44 13.79
N SER A 14 -5.26 -5.19 13.08
CA SER A 14 -5.69 -5.95 11.90
C SER A 14 -6.74 -7.03 12.23
N GLN A 15 -6.64 -7.64 13.41
CA GLN A 15 -7.58 -8.68 13.86
C GLN A 15 -8.92 -8.05 14.23
N VAL A 16 -8.90 -7.00 15.05
CA VAL A 16 -10.09 -6.25 15.45
C VAL A 16 -10.83 -5.72 14.23
N LEU A 17 -10.12 -5.14 13.25
CA LEU A 17 -10.74 -4.66 12.02
C LEU A 17 -11.43 -5.79 11.26
N ARG A 18 -10.81 -6.98 11.12
CA ARG A 18 -11.44 -8.13 10.46
C ARG A 18 -12.67 -8.63 11.22
N GLU A 19 -12.70 -8.51 12.53
CA GLU A 19 -13.87 -8.87 13.33
C GLU A 19 -15.02 -7.88 13.12
N LEU A 20 -14.72 -6.59 13.03
CA LEU A 20 -15.67 -5.54 12.65
C LEU A 20 -16.23 -5.75 11.25
N GLU A 21 -15.37 -5.97 10.24
CA GLU A 21 -15.77 -6.21 8.85
C GLU A 21 -16.64 -7.47 8.68
N ARG A 22 -16.39 -8.50 9.50
CA ARG A 22 -17.16 -9.75 9.49
C ARG A 22 -18.41 -9.69 10.39
N GLY A 23 -18.65 -8.55 11.05
CA GLY A 23 -19.77 -8.38 11.98
C GLY A 23 -19.69 -9.23 13.25
N LYS A 24 -18.52 -9.82 13.56
CA LYS A 24 -18.28 -10.56 14.80
C LYS A 24 -18.17 -9.62 15.99
N LEU A 25 -17.57 -8.46 15.78
CA LEU A 25 -17.59 -7.32 16.67
C LEU A 25 -18.48 -6.25 16.02
N GLN A 26 -19.37 -5.61 16.77
CA GLN A 26 -20.18 -4.52 16.23
C GLN A 26 -19.66 -3.16 16.68
N CYS A 27 -19.87 -2.12 15.88
CA CYS A 27 -19.44 -0.76 16.19
C CYS A 27 -19.94 -0.24 17.54
N LYS A 28 -21.11 -0.70 18.00
CA LYS A 28 -21.71 -0.35 19.30
C LYS A 28 -21.04 -1.05 20.49
N ASP A 29 -20.38 -2.18 20.24
CA ASP A 29 -19.77 -3.05 21.25
C ASP A 29 -18.24 -2.86 21.28
N ALA A 30 -17.67 -2.22 20.26
CA ALA A 30 -16.27 -1.81 20.19
C ALA A 30 -16.04 -0.50 20.97
N GLY A 31 -15.01 -0.48 21.82
CA GLY A 31 -14.61 0.65 22.63
C GLY A 31 -13.47 1.46 22.02
N ALA A 32 -13.01 2.47 22.77
CA ALA A 32 -11.93 3.35 22.34
C ALA A 32 -10.62 2.59 22.07
N ALA A 33 -10.27 1.62 22.91
CA ALA A 33 -9.05 0.82 22.77
C ALA A 33 -9.06 -0.07 21.51
N GLU A 34 -10.20 -0.66 21.18
CA GLU A 34 -10.36 -1.43 19.94
C GLU A 34 -10.19 -0.52 18.71
N PHE A 35 -10.73 0.69 18.74
CA PHE A 35 -10.56 1.62 17.63
C PHE A 35 -9.17 2.26 17.57
N GLU A 36 -8.52 2.48 18.71
CA GLU A 36 -7.12 2.91 18.79
C GLU A 36 -6.22 1.90 18.10
N THR A 37 -6.30 0.62 18.46
CA THR A 37 -5.52 -0.45 17.81
C THR A 37 -5.82 -0.57 16.31
N VAL A 38 -7.08 -0.41 15.88
CA VAL A 38 -7.40 -0.31 14.44
C VAL A 38 -6.72 0.91 13.81
N GLY A 39 -6.67 2.04 14.50
CA GLY A 39 -5.92 3.24 14.09
C GLY A 39 -4.44 2.99 13.86
N GLU A 40 -3.78 2.33 14.82
CA GLU A 40 -2.37 1.90 14.73
C GLU A 40 -2.13 1.08 13.45
N TYR A 41 -2.97 0.07 13.21
CA TYR A 41 -2.88 -0.78 12.02
C TYR A 41 -3.05 0.02 10.72
N VAL A 42 -4.04 0.91 10.67
CA VAL A 42 -4.30 1.72 9.48
C VAL A 42 -3.17 2.70 9.23
N MET A 43 -2.59 3.29 10.29
CA MET A 43 -1.45 4.19 10.18
C MET A 43 -0.21 3.46 9.67
N GLY A 44 0.10 2.29 10.21
CA GLY A 44 1.16 1.42 9.71
C GLY A 44 1.01 1.10 8.22
N ARG A 45 -0.22 0.80 7.78
CA ARG A 45 -0.54 0.59 6.36
C ARG A 45 -0.36 1.83 5.50
N MET A 46 -0.75 3.01 5.98
CA MET A 46 -0.60 4.27 5.25
C MET A 46 0.88 4.65 5.07
N LEU A 47 1.71 4.36 6.07
CA LEU A 47 3.13 4.72 6.08
C LEU A 47 4.02 3.64 5.45
N GLY A 48 3.51 2.42 5.29
CA GLY A 48 4.19 1.32 4.60
C GLY A 48 5.28 0.63 5.42
N SER A 49 5.57 1.07 6.65
CA SER A 49 6.45 0.36 7.57
C SER A 49 6.19 0.74 9.03
N ALA A 50 6.33 -0.24 9.93
CA ALA A 50 6.25 -0.03 11.38
C ALA A 50 7.28 1.00 11.89
N SER A 51 8.45 1.12 11.24
CA SER A 51 9.45 2.13 11.63
C SER A 51 9.04 3.55 11.26
N ALA A 52 8.33 3.72 10.14
CA ALA A 52 7.79 5.02 9.76
C ALA A 52 6.61 5.40 10.66
N HIS A 53 5.82 4.41 11.06
CA HIS A 53 4.75 4.57 12.04
C HIS A 53 5.29 5.03 13.41
N GLU A 54 6.27 4.35 13.97
CA GLU A 54 6.88 4.77 15.24
C GLU A 54 7.48 6.19 15.16
N ALA A 55 8.12 6.54 14.04
CA ALA A 55 8.61 7.90 13.81
C ALA A 55 7.46 8.92 13.75
N MET A 56 6.32 8.54 13.17
CA MET A 56 5.12 9.37 13.14
C MET A 56 4.55 9.56 14.54
N ASN A 57 4.45 8.52 15.37
CA ASN A 57 3.94 8.63 16.73
C ASN A 57 4.79 9.61 17.56
N GLN A 58 6.11 9.63 17.33
CA GLN A 58 6.99 10.62 17.95
C GLN A 58 6.72 12.05 17.46
N VAL A 59 6.47 12.24 16.16
CA VAL A 59 6.09 13.56 15.61
C VAL A 59 4.76 14.01 16.18
N MET A 60 3.76 13.13 16.25
CA MET A 60 2.44 13.40 16.79
C MET A 60 2.51 13.73 18.28
N SER A 61 3.29 12.98 19.05
CA SER A 61 3.56 13.25 20.46
C SER A 61 4.23 14.60 20.68
N ARG A 62 5.11 15.05 19.78
CA ARG A 62 5.77 16.36 19.87
C ARG A 62 4.86 17.52 19.48
N MET A 63 4.02 17.34 18.47
CA MET A 63 3.15 18.41 17.96
C MET A 63 1.86 18.56 18.76
N MET A 64 1.24 17.44 19.12
CA MET A 64 -0.08 17.41 19.77
C MET A 64 0.00 17.00 21.24
N GLY A 65 1.13 16.47 21.69
CA GLY A 65 1.28 15.93 23.04
C GLY A 65 0.95 14.43 23.09
N PRO A 66 1.56 13.68 24.01
CA PRO A 66 1.46 12.22 24.09
C PRO A 66 0.05 11.72 24.48
N ARG A 67 -0.83 12.60 24.95
CA ARG A 67 -2.23 12.24 25.28
C ARG A 67 -3.16 12.28 24.08
N ASN A 68 -2.76 12.97 23.01
CA ASN A 68 -3.60 13.20 21.84
C ASN A 68 -3.30 12.25 20.68
N GLU A 69 -2.15 11.57 20.70
CA GLU A 69 -1.80 10.51 19.76
C GLU A 69 -2.79 9.32 19.81
N PRO A 70 -3.14 8.73 20.97
CA PRO A 70 -4.09 7.60 20.99
C PRO A 70 -5.50 8.01 20.58
N LEU A 71 -5.93 9.25 20.88
CA LEU A 71 -7.21 9.81 20.42
C LEU A 71 -7.25 9.95 18.90
N MET A 72 -6.11 10.28 18.28
CA MET A 72 -6.03 10.37 16.83
C MET A 72 -6.16 8.99 16.19
N HIS A 73 -5.48 7.99 16.74
CA HIS A 73 -5.59 6.60 16.31
C HIS A 73 -7.02 6.08 16.49
N GLU A 74 -7.66 6.36 17.62
CA GLU A 74 -9.06 6.01 17.85
C GLU A 74 -9.99 6.60 16.78
N VAL A 75 -9.93 7.91 16.55
CA VAL A 75 -10.80 8.58 15.57
C VAL A 75 -10.55 8.05 14.16
N MET A 76 -9.29 7.83 13.82
CA MET A 76 -8.88 7.26 12.54
C MET A 76 -9.41 5.83 12.38
N GLY A 77 -9.29 4.99 13.41
CA GLY A 77 -9.75 3.61 13.40
C GLY A 77 -11.28 3.50 13.32
N ARG A 78 -12.02 4.30 14.11
CA ARG A 78 -13.50 4.39 14.00
C ARG A 78 -13.94 4.70 12.58
N ARG A 79 -13.26 5.66 11.92
CA ARG A 79 -13.60 6.06 10.56
C ARG A 79 -13.27 4.97 9.54
N PHE A 80 -12.09 4.36 9.65
CA PHE A 80 -11.67 3.30 8.75
C PHE A 80 -12.57 2.06 8.86
N ALA A 81 -12.99 1.72 10.07
CA ALA A 81 -13.92 0.62 10.33
C ALA A 81 -15.38 0.93 9.93
N GLY A 82 -15.69 2.14 9.43
CA GLY A 82 -17.07 2.54 9.12
C GLY A 82 -17.97 2.73 10.34
N CYS A 83 -17.37 2.80 11.53
CA CYS A 83 -18.05 2.93 12.82
C CYS A 83 -18.18 4.39 13.30
N ALA A 84 -17.58 5.35 12.59
CA ALA A 84 -17.70 6.76 12.92
C ALA A 84 -19.03 7.34 12.41
N GLY A 85 -19.87 7.81 13.32
CA GLY A 85 -20.97 8.73 13.03
C GLY A 85 -20.60 10.15 13.47
N GLY A 86 -20.80 11.15 12.60
CA GLY A 86 -20.61 12.57 12.92
C GLY A 86 -19.42 13.25 12.25
N HIS A 87 -19.39 14.59 12.33
CA HIS A 87 -18.38 15.44 11.73
C HIS A 87 -17.05 15.33 12.49
N LEU A 88 -15.94 15.22 11.75
CA LEU A 88 -14.59 15.25 12.29
C LEU A 88 -14.35 16.47 13.21
N PRO A 89 -13.48 16.37 14.23
CA PRO A 89 -12.93 17.55 14.88
C PRO A 89 -12.37 18.50 13.83
N SER A 90 -12.82 19.76 13.86
CA SER A 90 -12.39 20.81 12.95
C SER A 90 -10.86 20.96 13.05
N GLY A 91 -10.14 20.45 12.04
CA GLY A 91 -8.68 20.37 12.03
C GLY A 91 -8.14 19.03 11.53
N PHE A 92 -8.82 17.91 11.80
CA PHE A 92 -8.36 16.57 11.41
C PHE A 92 -8.19 16.43 9.90
N GLY A 93 -9.18 16.85 9.11
CA GLY A 93 -9.11 16.79 7.64
C GLY A 93 -8.03 17.71 7.05
N ARG A 94 -7.74 18.83 7.71
CA ARG A 94 -6.73 19.80 7.29
C ARG A 94 -5.31 19.29 7.65
N MET A 95 -5.18 18.60 8.78
CA MET A 95 -3.94 17.93 9.20
C MET A 95 -3.64 16.71 8.32
N MET A 96 -4.61 15.81 8.11
CA MET A 96 -4.48 14.69 7.17
C MET A 96 -4.18 15.18 5.74
N GLY A 97 -4.84 16.25 5.29
CA GLY A 97 -4.55 16.88 4.00
C GLY A 97 -3.13 17.45 3.92
N ALA A 98 -2.64 18.09 5.00
CA ALA A 98 -1.28 18.60 5.07
C ALA A 98 -0.23 17.47 5.12
N PHE A 99 -0.48 16.39 5.85
CA PHE A 99 0.38 15.21 5.90
C PHE A 99 0.42 14.47 4.56
N ASN A 100 -0.73 14.34 3.88
CA ASN A 100 -0.79 13.74 2.54
C ASN A 100 -0.06 14.61 1.51
N ALA A 101 -0.19 15.94 1.59
CA ALA A 101 0.58 16.87 0.77
C ALA A 101 2.10 16.80 1.05
N MET A 102 2.50 16.57 2.30
CA MET A 102 3.90 16.39 2.69
C MET A 102 4.44 15.01 2.26
N GLY A 103 3.60 13.97 2.28
CA GLY A 103 3.90 12.62 1.79
C GLY A 103 4.10 12.55 0.28
N MET A 104 3.35 13.35 -0.50
CA MET A 104 3.63 13.53 -1.93
C MET A 104 4.94 14.29 -2.21
N MET A 105 5.51 14.97 -1.21
CA MET A 105 6.81 15.64 -1.32
C MET A 105 7.99 14.79 -0.82
N GLY A 106 7.75 13.75 -0.02
CA GLY A 106 8.78 12.92 0.61
C GLY A 106 8.98 11.52 0.02
N GLY A 107 8.10 11.09 -0.89
CA GLY A 107 8.06 9.73 -1.42
C GLY A 107 8.52 9.59 -2.87
N GLY A 108 9.80 9.90 -3.15
CA GLY A 108 10.52 9.31 -4.27
C GLY A 108 10.20 9.83 -5.68
N VAL A 109 11.16 10.55 -6.24
CA VAL A 109 11.26 10.83 -7.68
C VAL A 109 11.37 9.51 -8.45
N ARG A 110 10.36 9.20 -9.28
CA ARG A 110 10.55 8.55 -10.59
C ARG A 110 9.63 9.21 -11.62
N GLN A 111 10.18 10.27 -12.20
CA GLN A 111 10.26 10.52 -13.64
C GLN A 111 8.97 10.30 -14.46
N GLY A 112 8.26 11.41 -14.68
CA GLY A 112 7.24 11.60 -15.70
C GLY A 112 6.97 13.09 -15.82
N GLU A 113 7.84 13.74 -16.61
CA GLU A 113 7.81 15.09 -17.16
C GLU A 113 6.63 16.02 -16.82
N GLY A 114 6.94 17.22 -16.31
CA GLY A 114 6.01 18.35 -16.34
C GLY A 114 6.11 19.30 -15.15
N GLU A 115 7.17 20.10 -15.11
CA GLU A 115 7.19 21.52 -14.70
C GLU A 115 6.49 21.91 -13.37
N GLY A 116 7.28 22.18 -12.33
CA GLY A 116 6.87 23.07 -11.24
C GLY A 116 7.20 24.55 -11.56
N PRO A 117 7.18 25.45 -10.57
CA PRO A 117 6.08 25.72 -9.63
C PRO A 117 5.85 27.25 -9.42
N TYR A 118 4.62 27.63 -9.02
CA TYR A 118 4.20 28.97 -8.53
C TYR A 118 4.39 30.19 -9.46
N GLY A 119 3.29 30.67 -10.04
CA GLY A 119 3.23 31.95 -10.74
C GLY A 119 1.83 32.30 -11.27
N THR A 120 0.97 32.76 -10.37
CA THR A 120 0.08 33.92 -10.50
C THR A 120 -0.45 34.34 -11.89
N SER A 121 -1.79 34.40 -11.96
CA SER A 121 -2.60 35.32 -12.77
C SER A 121 -2.58 35.20 -14.30
N GLY A 122 -3.65 34.60 -14.81
CA GLY A 122 -4.06 34.72 -16.20
C GLY A 122 -5.53 34.36 -16.35
N SER A 123 -6.41 35.26 -15.90
CA SER A 123 -7.82 35.26 -16.31
C SER A 123 -7.94 35.09 -17.82
N MET A 124 -8.54 33.99 -18.25
CA MET A 124 -9.49 34.02 -19.36
C MET A 124 -10.79 33.40 -18.85
N MET A 125 -11.62 34.27 -18.28
CA MET A 125 -13.06 34.02 -18.22
C MET A 125 -13.56 33.81 -19.65
N ASP A 126 -14.17 32.66 -19.91
CA ASP A 126 -15.38 32.66 -20.72
C ASP A 126 -16.38 31.64 -20.17
N GLY A 127 -17.19 32.14 -19.23
CA GLY A 127 -18.64 31.94 -19.25
C GLY A 127 -19.19 30.52 -19.23
N ARG A 128 -19.19 29.88 -18.06
CA ARG A 128 -20.42 29.38 -17.38
C ARG A 128 -20.05 28.63 -16.10
N SER A 129 -19.87 29.41 -15.05
CA SER A 129 -20.03 28.94 -13.67
C SER A 129 -21.51 28.70 -13.36
N LEU A 130 -21.74 27.84 -12.35
CA LEU A 130 -23.02 27.43 -11.73
C LEU A 130 -23.61 26.17 -12.39
N GLN A 131 -23.87 25.05 -11.72
CA GLN A 131 -24.07 24.79 -10.29
C GLN A 131 -24.36 23.29 -10.10
N SER A 132 -23.79 22.70 -9.04
CA SER A 132 -24.33 21.57 -8.27
C SER A 132 -24.46 20.17 -8.90
N SER A 133 -23.66 19.27 -8.33
CA SER A 133 -24.12 18.02 -7.71
C SER A 133 -25.60 17.65 -7.85
N ALA A 134 -25.86 16.60 -8.62
CA ALA A 134 -26.89 15.60 -8.36
C ALA A 134 -26.45 14.34 -9.12
N GLY A 135 -26.79 13.17 -8.59
CA GLY A 135 -26.34 11.88 -9.11
C GLY A 135 -26.69 11.66 -10.57
N ASP A 136 -26.00 10.73 -11.20
CA ASP A 136 -26.62 9.66 -11.98
C ASP A 136 -25.50 8.75 -12.54
N ASP A 137 -25.64 7.46 -12.24
CA ASP A 137 -24.79 6.37 -12.69
C ASP A 137 -24.94 6.17 -14.21
N ASP A 138 -24.24 6.96 -15.03
CA ASP A 138 -24.32 6.86 -16.49
C ASP A 138 -23.06 6.20 -17.09
N PHE A 139 -23.07 4.87 -17.13
CA PHE A 139 -22.05 3.99 -17.73
C PHE A 139 -22.09 3.94 -19.27
N ASN A 140 -22.63 4.97 -19.95
CA ASN A 140 -22.78 4.97 -21.42
C ASN A 140 -22.19 6.20 -22.13
N GLY A 141 -21.30 6.96 -21.47
CA GLY A 141 -20.56 8.01 -22.13
C GLY A 141 -19.46 7.47 -23.06
N PRO A 142 -19.05 8.19 -24.12
CA PRO A 142 -17.90 7.84 -24.98
C PRO A 142 -16.56 7.70 -24.21
N SER A 143 -16.55 8.06 -22.92
CA SER A 143 -15.45 7.82 -21.97
C SER A 143 -15.38 6.37 -21.43
N ALA A 144 -16.49 5.62 -21.40
CA ALA A 144 -16.52 4.26 -20.85
C ALA A 144 -15.89 3.23 -21.78
N VAL A 145 -16.16 3.32 -23.10
CA VAL A 145 -15.57 2.43 -24.11
C VAL A 145 -14.06 2.63 -24.22
N ALA A 146 -13.59 3.88 -24.11
CA ALA A 146 -12.16 4.19 -24.08
C ALA A 146 -11.47 3.60 -22.85
N MET A 147 -12.11 3.66 -21.68
CA MET A 147 -11.58 3.07 -20.45
C MET A 147 -11.50 1.53 -20.54
N ILE A 148 -12.54 0.88 -21.05
CA ILE A 148 -12.57 -0.58 -21.22
C ILE A 148 -11.50 -1.04 -22.23
N GLY A 149 -11.35 -0.31 -23.34
CA GLY A 149 -10.29 -0.58 -24.32
C GLY A 149 -8.89 -0.49 -23.72
N MET A 150 -8.62 0.54 -22.93
CA MET A 150 -7.34 0.71 -22.24
C MET A 150 -7.08 -0.42 -21.24
N MET A 151 -8.08 -0.82 -20.47
CA MET A 151 -7.95 -1.93 -19.52
C MET A 151 -7.66 -3.27 -20.23
N ALA A 152 -8.30 -3.54 -21.36
CA ALA A 152 -8.04 -4.75 -22.15
C ALA A 152 -6.60 -4.81 -22.67
N VAL A 153 -6.04 -3.67 -23.12
CA VAL A 153 -4.64 -3.58 -23.57
C VAL A 153 -3.66 -3.86 -22.42
N LEU A 154 -3.91 -3.28 -21.24
CA LEU A 154 -3.06 -3.50 -20.06
C LEU A 154 -3.09 -4.96 -19.61
N ILE A 155 -4.26 -5.57 -19.53
CA ILE A 155 -4.42 -6.98 -19.15
C ILE A 155 -3.72 -7.89 -20.18
N GLY A 156 -3.87 -7.60 -21.48
CA GLY A 156 -3.17 -8.33 -22.54
C GLY A 156 -1.65 -8.25 -22.43
N ALA A 157 -1.10 -7.05 -22.18
CA ALA A 157 0.34 -6.85 -22.00
C ALA A 157 0.91 -7.61 -20.80
N VAL A 158 0.19 -7.60 -19.67
CA VAL A 158 0.58 -8.35 -18.46
C VAL A 158 0.53 -9.85 -18.71
N ALA A 159 -0.52 -10.38 -19.35
CA ALA A 159 -0.62 -11.79 -19.69
C ALA A 159 0.52 -12.23 -20.62
N LEU A 160 0.89 -11.40 -21.60
CA LEU A 160 1.99 -11.67 -22.54
C LEU A 160 3.35 -11.67 -21.84
N ALA A 161 3.57 -10.74 -20.90
CA ALA A 161 4.74 -10.72 -20.05
C ALA A 161 4.84 -11.98 -19.18
N ILE A 162 3.76 -12.34 -18.47
CA ILE A 162 3.71 -13.57 -17.64
C ILE A 162 3.98 -14.81 -18.49
N PHE A 163 3.40 -14.90 -19.69
CA PHE A 163 3.64 -16.00 -20.61
C PHE A 163 5.10 -16.09 -21.07
N TRP A 164 5.75 -14.96 -21.33
CA TRP A 164 7.18 -14.93 -21.67
C TRP A 164 8.08 -15.29 -20.48
N PHE A 165 7.75 -14.80 -19.28
CA PHE A 165 8.51 -15.11 -18.06
C PHE A 165 8.35 -16.57 -17.63
N THR A 166 7.17 -17.15 -17.77
CA THR A 166 6.94 -18.57 -17.48
C THR A 166 7.61 -19.49 -18.50
N ARG A 167 7.77 -19.07 -19.76
CA ARG A 167 8.56 -19.79 -20.78
C ARG A 167 10.07 -19.70 -20.58
N ARG A 168 10.55 -18.66 -19.90
CA ARG A 168 11.94 -18.54 -19.45
C ARG A 168 12.11 -19.30 -18.13
N GLN A 169 11.84 -20.60 -18.12
CA GLN A 169 12.27 -21.39 -16.97
C GLN A 169 13.80 -21.28 -16.84
N PRO A 170 14.33 -20.97 -15.65
CA PRO A 170 15.75 -21.01 -15.40
C PRO A 170 16.24 -22.45 -15.61
N ARG A 171 17.34 -22.62 -16.37
CA ARG A 171 17.99 -23.92 -16.54
C ARG A 171 18.18 -24.56 -15.17
N SER A 172 17.86 -25.84 -15.07
CA SER A 172 17.94 -26.53 -13.78
C SER A 172 19.40 -26.48 -13.30
N PRO A 173 19.66 -26.39 -11.99
CA PRO A 173 21.02 -26.45 -11.44
C PRO A 173 21.80 -27.68 -11.94
N MET A 174 21.09 -28.76 -12.26
CA MET A 174 21.64 -29.98 -12.86
C MET A 174 22.12 -29.76 -14.30
N ASP A 175 21.34 -29.06 -15.13
CA ASP A 175 21.70 -28.74 -16.52
C ASP A 175 23.01 -27.93 -16.58
N VAL A 176 23.22 -27.04 -15.59
CA VAL A 176 24.45 -26.23 -15.49
C VAL A 176 25.65 -27.09 -15.09
N LEU A 177 25.48 -28.09 -14.22
CA LEU A 177 26.55 -29.00 -13.81
C LEU A 177 26.94 -29.94 -14.95
N GLU A 178 25.97 -30.52 -15.63
CA GLU A 178 26.19 -31.42 -16.77
C GLU A 178 26.93 -30.69 -17.90
N GLN A 179 26.53 -29.44 -18.20
CA GLN A 179 27.19 -28.63 -19.22
C GLN A 179 28.65 -28.28 -18.87
N ARG A 180 28.99 -28.13 -17.59
CA ARG A 180 30.37 -27.84 -17.14
C ARG A 180 31.23 -29.10 -17.14
N TYR A 181 30.65 -30.25 -16.78
CA TYR A 181 31.31 -31.54 -16.90
C TYR A 181 31.62 -31.88 -18.37
N ALA A 182 30.64 -31.69 -19.28
CA ALA A 182 30.81 -31.91 -20.72
C ALA A 182 31.88 -30.99 -21.36
N ARG A 183 32.12 -29.81 -20.77
CA ARG A 183 33.19 -28.89 -21.17
C ARG A 183 34.56 -29.23 -20.58
N GLY A 184 34.65 -30.23 -19.69
CA GLY A 184 35.88 -30.58 -18.98
C GLY A 184 36.29 -29.56 -17.91
N GLU A 185 35.41 -28.64 -17.54
CA GLU A 185 35.65 -27.62 -16.50
C GLU A 185 35.44 -28.18 -15.08
N LEU A 186 34.89 -29.40 -14.96
CA LEU A 186 34.66 -30.11 -13.70
C LEU A 186 35.22 -31.53 -13.80
N SER A 187 35.86 -32.00 -12.73
CA SER A 187 36.28 -33.40 -12.64
C SER A 187 35.09 -34.33 -12.35
N ALA A 188 35.26 -35.64 -12.59
CA ALA A 188 34.21 -36.62 -12.33
C ALA A 188 33.84 -36.68 -10.84
N GLU A 189 34.82 -36.49 -9.95
CA GLU A 189 34.66 -36.48 -8.50
C GLU A 189 33.87 -35.25 -8.03
N GLU A 190 34.20 -34.07 -8.54
CA GLU A 190 33.49 -32.83 -8.21
C GLU A 190 32.04 -32.83 -8.71
N TYR A 191 31.80 -33.44 -9.87
CA TYR A 191 30.47 -33.58 -10.43
C TYR A 191 29.58 -34.44 -9.53
N GLN A 192 30.06 -35.61 -9.11
CA GLN A 192 29.32 -36.53 -8.23
C GLN A 192 29.02 -35.91 -6.86
N GLN A 193 29.97 -35.18 -6.28
CA GLN A 193 29.77 -34.50 -5.00
C GLN A 193 28.66 -33.44 -5.08
N ARG A 194 28.66 -32.61 -6.11
CA ARG A 194 27.65 -31.56 -6.30
C ARG A 194 26.29 -32.13 -6.67
N GLN A 195 26.27 -33.22 -7.43
CA GLN A 195 25.06 -33.97 -7.75
C GLN A 195 24.38 -34.51 -6.49
N HIS A 196 25.15 -35.08 -5.54
CA HIS A 196 24.61 -35.59 -4.28
C HIS A 196 24.02 -34.48 -3.40
N LEU A 197 24.69 -33.32 -3.31
CA LEU A 197 24.23 -32.16 -2.54
C LEU A 197 22.91 -31.58 -3.09
N LEU A 198 22.78 -31.47 -4.41
CA LEU A 198 21.58 -30.93 -5.04
C LEU A 198 20.43 -31.96 -5.08
N GLY A 199 20.74 -33.25 -5.26
CA GLY A 199 19.76 -34.34 -5.23
C GLY A 199 19.21 -34.63 -3.83
N GLY A 200 19.98 -34.37 -2.78
CA GLY A 200 19.56 -34.53 -1.37
C GLY A 200 18.67 -33.41 -0.83
N SER A 201 18.68 -32.23 -1.46
CA SER A 201 17.92 -31.05 -1.00
C SER A 201 16.45 -30.99 -1.47
N SER A 202 15.97 -32.05 -2.14
CA SER A 202 14.61 -32.14 -2.71
C SER A 202 13.66 -33.07 -1.92
N ARG A 203 13.88 -33.26 -0.61
CA ARG A 203 12.94 -33.94 0.30
C ARG A 203 12.60 -33.07 1.49
#